data_AF-A0A3D1L2N9-F1
#
_entry.id   AF-A0A3D1L2N9-F1
#
_cell.length_a   1.000
_cell.length_b   1.000
_cell.length_c   1.000
_cell.angle_alpha   90.00
_cell.angle_beta   90.00
_cell.angle_gamma   90.00
#
_symmetry.space_group_name_H-M   'P 1'
#
loop_
_entity.id
_entity.type
_entity.pdbx_description
1 polymer ?
#
loop_
_entity_poly.entity_id
_entity_poly.type
_entity_poly.pdbx_seq_one_letter_code
_entity_poly.pdbx_strand_id
1 'polypeptide(L)' 'MAKIFLKPGKEQSLKRFHPWVFSGAIGKAEGKPEEGNLVNVYSANGE' A
#
# COMPACT_ATOMS: atom_id res chain seq x y z
N MET A 1 1.93 13.05 4.65
CA MET A 1 2.39 11.88 3.88
C MET A 1 1.18 11.00 3.62
N ALA A 2 0.91 10.61 2.37
CA ALA A 2 -0.26 9.82 2.06
C ALA A 2 -0.12 8.39 2.59
N LYS A 3 -1.24 7.78 2.99
CA LYS A 3 -1.29 6.40 3.48
C LYS A 3 -2.02 5.53 2.48
N ILE A 4 -1.43 4.38 2.15
CA ILE A 4 -2.00 3.39 1.24
C ILE A 4 -2.31 2.14 2.05
N PHE A 5 -3.57 1.74 2.11
CA PHE A 5 -4.00 0.51 2.76
C PHE A 5 -4.26 -0.57 1.70
N LEU A 6 -3.61 -1.71 1.86
CA LEU A 6 -3.77 -2.86 0.97
C LEU A 6 -5.08 -3.60 1.25
N LYS A 7 -5.60 -4.29 0.22
CA LYS A 7 -6.67 -5.28 0.40
C LYS A 7 -6.18 -6.45 1.27
N PRO A 8 -7.06 -7.13 2.03
CA PRO A 8 -6.68 -8.27 2.85
C PRO A 8 -5.89 -9.33 2.07
N GLY A 9 -4.77 -9.79 2.63
CA GLY A 9 -3.91 -10.82 2.07
C GLY A 9 -2.94 -10.34 0.97
N LYS A 10 -3.03 -9.08 0.51
CA LYS A 10 -2.14 -8.56 -0.54
C LYS A 10 -0.77 -8.11 -0.01
N GLU A 11 -0.60 -8.03 1.30
CA GLU A 11 0.68 -7.81 1.97
C GLU A 11 1.66 -8.99 1.82
N GLN A 12 1.18 -10.19 1.45
CA GLN A 12 2.02 -11.39 1.30
C GLN A 12 3.13 -11.22 0.24
N SER A 13 2.89 -10.43 -0.81
CA SER A 13 3.95 -10.13 -1.79
C SER A 13 5.06 -9.29 -1.17
N LEU A 14 4.70 -8.27 -0.38
CA LEU A 14 5.68 -7.42 0.33
C LEU A 14 6.43 -8.19 1.41
N LYS A 15 5.75 -9.09 2.15
CA LYS A 15 6.38 -9.98 3.14
C LYS A 15 7.38 -10.96 2.52
N ARG A 16 7.28 -11.20 1.21
CA ARG A 16 8.25 -11.97 0.41
C ARG A 16 9.27 -11.07 -0.30
N PHE A 17 9.39 -9.81 0.13
CA PHE A 17 10.32 -8.81 -0.40
C PHE A 17 10.11 -8.46 -1.89
N HIS A 18 8.87 -8.60 -2.38
CA HIS A 18 8.52 -8.07 -3.70
C HIS A 18 8.51 -6.53 -3.66
N PRO A 19 9.20 -5.83 -4.58
CA PRO A 19 9.43 -4.39 -4.44
C PRO A 19 8.22 -3.53 -4.81
N TRP A 20 7.20 -4.09 -5.47
CA TRP A 20 6.09 -3.31 -6.03
C TRP A 20 4.73 -3.63 -5.42
N VAL A 21 3.91 -2.59 -5.32
CA VAL A 21 2.47 -2.64 -5.02
C VAL A 21 1.71 -2.27 -6.28
N PHE A 22 0.89 -3.19 -6.81
CA PHE A 22 0.06 -2.94 -7.98
C PHE A 22 -1.29 -2.33 -7.58
N SER A 23 -1.92 -1.56 -8.48
CA SER A 23 -3.21 -0.89 -8.24
C SER A 23 -4.31 -1.85 -7.77
N GLY A 24 -4.35 -3.08 -8.30
CA GLY A 24 -5.30 -4.11 -7.89
C GLY A 24 -5.18 -4.54 -6.42
N ALA A 25 -4.03 -4.31 -5.78
CA ALA A 25 -3.79 -4.58 -4.36
C ALA A 25 -4.21 -3.43 -3.44
N ILE A 26 -4.45 -2.22 -3.96
CA ILE A 26 -4.83 -1.05 -3.16
C ILE A 26 -6.30 -1.16 -2.78
N GLY A 27 -6.60 -1.05 -1.48
CA GLY A 27 -7.96 -1.04 -0.94
C GLY A 27 -8.48 0.35 -0.66
N LYS A 28 -7.70 1.17 0.06
CA LYS A 28 -8.03 2.57 0.39
C LYS A 28 -6.77 3.42 0.36
N ALA A 29 -6.89 4.68 -0.06
CA ALA A 29 -5.86 5.68 0.11
C ALA A 29 -6.39 6.81 1.01
N GLU A 30 -5.56 7.30 1.92
CA GLU A 30 -5.83 8.49 2.74
C GLU A 30 -4.87 9.61 2.35
N GLY A 31 -5.44 10.76 1.99
CA GLY A 31 -4.73 11.84 1.32
C GLY A 31 -4.72 11.67 -0.19
N LYS A 32 -4.03 12.58 -0.87
CA LYS A 32 -3.90 12.59 -2.33
C LYS A 32 -2.42 12.46 -2.69
N PRO A 33 -1.89 11.25 -2.93
CA PRO A 33 -0.51 11.08 -3.36
C PRO A 33 -0.33 11.65 -4.77
N GLU A 34 0.76 12.40 -4.96
CA GLU A 34 1.20 12.87 -6.27
C GLU A 34 2.40 12.03 -6.77
N GLU A 35 2.73 12.17 -8.05
CA GLU A 35 3.88 11.47 -8.62
C GLU A 35 5.17 11.81 -7.87
N GLY A 36 6.00 10.80 -7.61
CA GLY A 36 7.24 10.93 -6.86
C GLY A 36 7.07 11.14 -5.35
N ASN A 37 5.84 11.23 -4.82
CA ASN A 37 5.64 11.35 -3.38
C ASN A 37 6.03 10.06 -2.65
N LEU A 38 6.67 10.23 -1.50
CA LEU A 38 6.82 9.16 -0.53
C LEU A 38 5.47 8.90 0.15
N VAL A 39 5.13 7.62 0.28
CA VAL A 39 3.89 7.14 0.89
C VAL A 39 4.18 6.05 1.90
N ASN A 40 3.33 5.95 2.92
CA ASN A 40 3.36 4.82 3.84
C ASN A 40 2.37 3.76 3.37
N VAL A 41 2.79 2.51 3.33
CA VAL A 41 1.96 1.37 2.95
C VAL A 41 1.63 0.57 4.18
N TYR A 42 0.36 0.29 4.39
CA TYR A 42 -0.17 -0.48 5.51
C TYR A 42 -0.95 -1.69 4.99
N SER A 43 -0.95 -2.77 5.74
CA SER A 43 -1.87 -3.89 5.56
C SER A 43 -3.32 -3.47 5.84
N ALA A 44 -4.28 -4.35 5.51
CA ALA A 44 -5.69 -4.11 5.85
C ALA A 44 -5.94 -3.98 7.37
N ASN A 45 -5.04 -4.51 8.19
CA ASN A 45 -5.12 -4.47 9.66
C ASN A 45 -4.42 -3.23 10.26
N GLY A 46 -3.79 -2.39 9.44
CA GLY A 46 -3.08 -1.19 9.89
C GLY A 46 -1.63 -1.41 10.36
N GLU A 47 -1.09 -2.63 10.22
CA GLU A 47 0.36 -2.92 10.29
C GLU A 47 1.11 -2.26 9.13
#